data_AF-A0A233V1X1-F1
#
_entry.id   AF-A0A233V1X1-F1
#
_cell.length_a   1.000
_cell.length_b   1.000
_cell.length_c   1.000
_cell.angle_alpha   90.00
_cell.angle_beta   90.00
_cell.angle_gamma   90.00
#
_symmetry.space_group_name_H-M   'P 1'
#
loop_
_entity.id
_entity.type
_entity.pdbx_description
1 polymer ?
#
loop_
_entity_poly.entity_id
_entity_poly.type
_entity_poly.pdbx_seq_one_letter_code
_entity_poly.pdbx_strand_id
1 'polypeptide(L)'
;MKKYGEDVAIVEENPKIEKIYDNNMRQGEEIIIKKGKPTIKKLYYEDINGQPTIKKEEIIEEGSPTVIKVGTKGIINDFNLNKSDM
;
A
#
# COMPACT_ATOMS: atom_id res chain seq x y z
N MET A 1 7.09 -39.00 2.54
CA MET A 1 6.51 -37.66 2.32
C MET A 1 7.67 -36.67 2.33
N LYS A 2 8.17 -36.24 1.18
CA LYS A 2 9.24 -35.22 1.13
C LYS A 2 8.62 -33.92 1.66
N LYS A 3 9.07 -33.51 2.85
CA LYS A 3 8.72 -32.24 3.50
C LYS A 3 9.27 -31.16 2.59
N TYR A 4 8.45 -30.20 2.17
CA TYR A 4 8.84 -29.04 1.35
C TYR A 4 10.24 -28.56 1.76
N GLY A 5 11.23 -28.90 0.95
CA GLY A 5 12.63 -28.55 1.19
C GLY A 5 12.84 -27.09 0.81
N GLU A 6 13.91 -26.42 1.18
CA GLU A 6 14.94 -26.79 2.18
C GLU A 6 15.48 -25.53 2.88
N ASP A 7 15.01 -24.34 2.50
CA ASP A 7 15.34 -23.07 3.14
C ASP A 7 14.08 -22.24 3.44
N VAL A 8 14.17 -21.45 4.52
CA VAL A 8 13.07 -20.64 5.04
C VAL A 8 13.53 -19.20 5.17
N ALA A 9 12.72 -18.26 4.68
CA ALA A 9 12.93 -16.83 4.89
C ALA A 9 11.78 -16.24 5.71
N ILE A 10 12.10 -15.35 6.64
CA ILE A 10 11.14 -14.44 7.25
C ILE A 10 11.25 -13.12 6.50
N VAL A 11 10.13 -12.65 5.96
CA VAL A 11 10.07 -11.40 5.20
C VAL A 11 9.05 -10.46 5.83
N GLU A 12 9.39 -9.17 5.79
CA GLU A 12 8.49 -8.08 6.15
C GLU A 12 7.91 -7.48 4.87
N GLU A 13 6.60 -7.65 4.66
CA GLU A 13 5.89 -7.04 3.54
C GLU A 13 5.39 -5.65 3.95
N ASN A 14 5.76 -4.64 3.14
CA ASN A 14 5.33 -3.26 3.37
C ASN A 14 3.80 -3.16 3.50
N PRO A 15 3.29 -2.30 4.40
CA PRO A 15 1.85 -2.09 4.55
C PRO A 15 1.21 -1.67 3.22
N LYS A 16 0.06 -2.26 2.89
CA LYS A 16 -0.76 -1.80 1.76
C LYS A 16 -1.20 -0.35 2.00
N ILE A 17 -1.35 0.41 0.92
CA ILE A 17 -1.83 1.79 0.99
C ILE A 17 -3.31 1.81 0.62
N GLU A 18 -4.13 2.36 1.51
CA GLU A 18 -5.53 2.66 1.26
C GLU A 18 -5.72 4.17 1.13
N LYS A 19 -6.41 4.60 0.08
CA LYS A 19 -6.66 6.01 -0.22
C LYS A 19 -8.10 6.38 0.13
N ILE A 20 -8.27 7.43 0.92
CA ILE A 20 -9.55 8.09 1.14
C ILE A 20 -9.51 9.45 0.46
N TYR A 21 -10.47 9.73 -0.41
CA TYR A 21 -10.51 10.99 -1.14
C TYR A 21 -11.34 12.03 -0.37
N ASP A 22 -10.82 13.26 -0.26
CA ASP A 22 -11.46 14.36 0.47
C ASP A 22 -11.56 15.61 -0.42
N ASN A 23 -12.79 16.07 -0.69
CA ASN A 23 -13.05 17.26 -1.51
C ASN A 23 -12.87 18.58 -0.74
N ASN A 24 -12.52 18.51 0.55
CA ASN A 24 -12.16 19.69 1.35
C ASN A 24 -10.65 19.94 1.33
N MET A 25 -9.86 18.94 0.94
CA MET A 25 -8.41 19.07 0.76
C MET A 25 -8.10 19.43 -0.70
N ARG A 26 -7.07 20.26 -0.91
CA ARG A 26 -6.67 20.70 -2.25
C ARG A 26 -6.14 19.52 -3.05
N GLN A 27 -6.42 19.52 -4.35
CA GLN A 27 -5.89 18.51 -5.25
C GLN A 27 -4.36 18.45 -5.15
N GLY A 28 -3.83 17.24 -4.94
CA GLY A 28 -2.39 16.99 -4.77
C GLY A 28 -1.92 17.00 -3.31
N GLU A 29 -2.75 17.43 -2.35
CA GLU A 29 -2.45 17.24 -0.93
C GLU A 29 -2.64 15.77 -0.54
N GLU A 30 -1.64 15.17 0.10
CA GLU A 30 -1.74 13.85 0.71
C GLU A 30 -1.33 13.93 2.19
N ILE A 31 -2.13 13.33 3.07
CA ILE A 31 -1.79 13.20 4.49
C ILE A 31 -1.96 11.76 4.95
N ILE A 32 -0.97 11.23 5.66
CA ILE A 32 -1.08 9.93 6.32
C ILE A 32 -1.95 10.13 7.56
N ILE A 33 -3.16 9.57 7.55
CA ILE A 33 -4.08 9.66 8.70
C ILE A 33 -3.96 8.44 9.62
N LYS A 34 -3.43 7.33 9.11
CA LYS A 34 -3.09 6.14 9.89
C LYS A 34 -1.85 5.48 9.31
N LYS A 35 -0.81 5.33 10.13
CA LYS A 35 0.36 4.53 9.76
C LYS A 35 0.00 3.04 9.85
N GLY A 36 0.23 2.32 8.77
CA GLY A 36 0.04 0.87 8.73
C GLY A 36 1.13 0.11 9.47
N LYS A 37 0.91 -1.20 9.61
CA LYS A 37 1.89 -2.16 10.11
C LYS A 37 2.19 -3.18 9.01
N PRO A 38 3.44 -3.61 8.87
CA PRO A 38 3.80 -4.60 7.86
C PRO A 38 3.16 -5.96 8.17
N THR A 39 3.02 -6.79 7.14
CA THR A 39 2.66 -8.21 7.32
C THR A 39 3.95 -9.01 7.40
N ILE A 40 4.09 -9.87 8.42
CA ILE A 40 5.24 -10.76 8.55
C ILE A 40 4.88 -12.11 7.95
N LYS A 41 5.67 -12.56 6.97
CA LYS A 41 5.47 -13.83 6.29
C LYS A 41 6.67 -14.75 6.44
N LYS A 42 6.37 -16.04 6.45
CA LYS A 42 7.33 -17.13 6.30
C LYS A 42 7.21 -17.68 4.89
N LEU A 43 8.31 -17.63 4.15
CA LEU A 43 8.41 -18.19 2.81
C LEU A 43 9.19 -19.49 2.87
N TYR A 44 8.65 -20.53 2.23
CA TYR A 44 9.33 -21.79 1.98
C TYR A 44 9.70 -21.83 0.51
N TYR A 45 10.98 -21.99 0.23
CA TYR A 45 11.50 -21.99 -1.14
C TYR A 45 12.41 -23.19 -1.39
N GLU A 46 12.41 -23.61 -2.65
CA GLU A 46 13.35 -24.58 -3.19
C GLU A 46 14.29 -23.84 -4.14
N ASP A 47 15.58 -24.07 -4.01
CA ASP A 47 16.54 -23.63 -5.03
C ASP A 47 16.49 -24.61 -6.22
N ILE A 48 16.07 -24.12 -7.37
CA ILE A 48 16.06 -24.87 -8.62
C ILE A 48 17.07 -24.22 -9.57
N ASN A 49 18.22 -24.85 -9.74
CA ASN A 49 19.32 -24.39 -10.61
C ASN A 49 19.88 -23.00 -10.24
N GLY A 50 19.99 -22.68 -8.95
CA GLY A 50 20.48 -21.39 -8.46
C GLY A 50 19.40 -20.30 -8.45
N GLN A 51 18.12 -20.67 -8.61
CA GLN A 51 16.98 -19.77 -8.57
C GLN A 51 16.01 -20.18 -7.47
N PRO A 52 15.88 -19.39 -6.39
CA PRO A 52 14.91 -19.68 -5.34
C PRO A 52 13.49 -19.54 -5.90
N THR A 53 12.74 -20.63 -5.84
CA THR A 53 11.34 -20.70 -6.24
C THR A 53 10.48 -20.86 -5.00
N ILE A 54 9.62 -19.88 -4.72
CA ILE A 54 8.67 -19.93 -3.59
C ILE A 54 7.65 -21.05 -3.85
N LYS A 55 7.50 -21.96 -2.88
CA LYS A 55 6.53 -23.07 -2.93
C LYS A 55 5.35 -22.86 -2.00
N LYS A 56 5.56 -22.15 -0.90
CA LYS A 56 4.54 -21.87 0.09
C LYS A 56 4.82 -20.56 0.81
N GLU A 57 3.76 -19.82 1.10
CA GLU A 57 3.77 -18.67 2.00
C GLU A 57 2.87 -18.95 3.20
N GLU A 58 3.30 -18.53 4.38
CA GLU A 58 2.49 -18.53 5.59
C GLU A 58 2.56 -17.14 6.22
N ILE A 59 1.41 -16.56 6.56
CA ILE A 59 1.38 -15.31 7.32
C ILE A 59 1.60 -15.66 8.80
N ILE A 60 2.61 -15.05 9.41
CA ILE A 60 2.92 -15.17 10.84
C ILE A 60 2.17 -14.08 11.61
N GLU A 61 2.20 -12.85 11.10
CA GLU A 61 1.51 -11.69 11.68
C GLU A 61 0.82 -10.89 10.57
N GLU A 62 -0.49 -10.71 10.70
CA GLU A 62 -1.26 -9.90 9.76
C GLU A 62 -1.00 -8.41 10.03
N GLY A 63 -0.58 -7.71 8.97
CA GLY A 63 -0.35 -6.28 9.01
C GLY A 63 -1.64 -5.46 9.03
N SER A 64 -1.49 -4.14 8.93
CA SER A 64 -2.62 -3.23 8.73
C SER A 64 -2.26 -2.16 7.70
N PRO A 65 -3.22 -1.70 6.89
CA PRO A 65 -2.91 -0.76 5.83
C PRO A 65 -2.50 0.62 6.39
N THR A 66 -1.64 1.30 5.65
CA THR A 66 -1.44 2.74 5.79
C THR A 66 -2.58 3.43 5.10
N VAL A 67 -3.32 4.27 5.83
CA VAL A 67 -4.42 5.05 5.26
C VAL A 67 -3.92 6.45 4.99
N ILE A 68 -3.99 6.85 3.72
CA ILE A 68 -3.70 8.21 3.28
C ILE A 68 -4.98 8.88 2.82
N LYS A 69 -5.15 10.13 3.23
CA LYS A 69 -6.20 10.99 2.74
C LYS A 69 -5.65 11.86 1.61
N VAL A 70 -6.30 11.82 0.45
CA VAL A 70 -5.88 12.49 -0.78
C VAL A 70 -6.90 13.57 -1.13
N GLY A 71 -6.43 14.81 -1.30
CA GLY A 71 -7.27 15.93 -1.67
C GLY A 71 -7.71 15.87 -3.13
N THR A 72 -8.98 16.21 -3.37
CA THR A 72 -9.60 16.23 -4.70
C THR A 72 -10.23 17.57 -5.06
N LYS A 73 -10.14 18.58 -4.19
CA LYS A 73 -10.64 19.92 -4.48
C LYS A 73 -9.79 20.55 -5.58
N GLY A 74 -10.33 20.60 -6.79
CA GLY A 74 -9.70 21.32 -7.90
C GLY A 74 -9.51 22.78 -7.54
N ILE A 75 -8.36 23.33 -7.91
CA ILE A 75 -8.15 24.78 -7.91
C ILE A 75 -8.83 25.27 -9.18
N ILE A 76 -10.14 25.55 -9.10
CA ILE A 76 -10.71 26.44 -10.10
C ILE A 76 -10.03 27.78 -9.79
N ASN A 77 -9.20 28.28 -10.70
CA ASN A 77 -8.73 29.65 -10.58
C ASN A 77 -9.99 30.52 -10.49
N ASP A 78 -10.28 31.09 -9.33
CA ASP A 78 -11.43 31.97 -9.04
C ASP A 78 -11.44 33.26 -9.91
N PHE A 79 -10.61 33.33 -10.95
CA PHE A 79 -10.49 34.43 -11.89
C PHE A 79 -11.65 34.56 -12.89
N ASN A 80 -12.67 33.69 -12.85
CA ASN A 80 -13.81 33.74 -13.77
C ASN A 80 -15.18 33.90 -13.06
N LEU A 81 -15.25 34.63 -11.95
CA LEU A 81 -16.53 34.94 -11.28
C LEU A 81 -17.07 36.37 -11.54
N ASN A 82 -16.48 37.17 -12.44
CA ASN A 82 -16.91 38.55 -12.69
C ASN A 82 -17.11 38.91 -14.18
N LYS A 83 -17.84 38.12 -14.96
CA LYS A 83 -18.37 38.59 -16.26
C LYS A 83 -19.72 37.96 -16.61
N SER A 84 -20.77 38.53 -16.04
CA SER A 84 -22.22 38.49 -16.40
C SER A 84 -22.97 38.39 -15.07
N ASP A 85 -23.61 39.45 -14.55
CA ASP A 85 -24.63 40.23 -15.22
C ASP A 85 -24.59 41.71 -14.78
N MET A 86 -24.28 42.58 -15.75
CA MET A 86 -24.72 43.98 -15.80
C MET A 86 -26.01 44.02 -16.62
#